data_AF-A0A9E2ZED5-F1
#
_entry.id   AF-A0A9E2ZED5-F1
#
_cell.length_a   1.000
_cell.length_b   1.000
_cell.length_c   1.000
_cell.angle_alpha   90.00
_cell.angle_beta   90.00
_cell.angle_gamma   90.00
#
_symmetry.space_group_name_H-M   'P 1'
#
loop_
_entity.id
_entity.type
_entity.pdbx_description
1 polymer ?
#
loop_
_entity_poly.entity_id
_entity_poly.type
_entity_poly.pdbx_seq_one_letter_code
_entity_poly.pdbx_strand_id
1 'polypeptide(L)'
;SAGQQALAQSIANNPPANGGAFVAMNPVNGEVYAMGSNPSFNPNIFTKPIPEAEYQALNNPASNFPLINRAIQSAGPTGSTFKPITATAALESGVWSTDETYDDTGQFCEGGGLCRHNAGGGANGVLDLVNAIRVSDDVFFYNLGALLNSQAPKGGALQHWASLYGIGRQTGIDLGAAVNGTLPSPQWRANRNALEAACERKRHVPSCGIADGRPWSQGDNVNLAVGQGDVQVTPLQLAVAYSAIANYGKVVRPHLGLDVEDPDGTVLQKIDPPPSRQIAVDPAYLDVIRAGLHAAAQSAGGTSDDVFGNFPEQVYGKTGTAQYDNQQDYSWYVCFVPPSATSKPIVVVVWVEQGGFGAVAAAPVAREILSDWFFGKPGAYTAGTSHTL
;
A
#
# COMPACT_ATOMS: atom_id res chain seq x y z
N SER A 1 4.89 -20.28 8.70
CA SER A 1 3.62 -19.68 9.17
C SER A 1 2.58 -19.77 8.05
N ALA A 2 1.30 -19.62 8.38
CA ALA A 2 0.21 -19.60 7.39
C ALA A 2 0.46 -18.52 6.32
N GLY A 3 0.86 -17.31 6.71
CA GLY A 3 1.17 -16.22 5.76
C GLY A 3 2.27 -16.55 4.76
N GLN A 4 3.36 -17.21 5.17
CA GLN A 4 4.45 -17.59 4.25
C GLN A 4 4.00 -18.64 3.23
N GLN A 5 3.19 -19.62 3.67
CA GLN A 5 2.64 -20.66 2.80
C GLN A 5 1.63 -20.07 1.82
N ALA A 6 0.71 -19.24 2.30
CA ALA A 6 -0.28 -18.55 1.48
C ALA A 6 0.38 -17.64 0.44
N LEU A 7 1.41 -16.86 0.82
CA LEU A 7 2.16 -16.03 -0.10
C LEU A 7 2.88 -16.86 -1.18
N ALA A 8 3.54 -17.96 -0.79
CA ALA A 8 4.20 -18.85 -1.75
C ALA A 8 3.20 -19.51 -2.71
N GLN A 9 2.04 -19.95 -2.20
CA GLN A 9 0.96 -20.50 -3.00
C GLN A 9 0.40 -19.47 -3.98
N SER A 10 0.18 -18.23 -3.53
CA SER A 10 -0.29 -17.15 -4.40
C SER A 10 0.70 -16.84 -5.53
N ILE A 11 2.00 -16.75 -5.22
CA ILE A 11 3.06 -16.55 -6.24
C ILE A 11 3.03 -17.71 -7.26
N ALA A 12 2.93 -18.96 -6.80
CA ALA A 12 2.90 -20.12 -7.68
C ALA A 12 1.65 -20.18 -8.58
N ASN A 13 0.51 -19.71 -8.09
CA ASN A 13 -0.77 -19.77 -8.80
C ASN A 13 -0.96 -18.64 -9.83
N ASN A 14 -0.15 -17.58 -9.79
CA ASN A 14 -0.33 -16.38 -10.60
C ASN A 14 0.91 -16.02 -11.45
N PRO A 15 1.36 -16.89 -12.37
CA PRO A 15 2.47 -16.55 -13.25
C PRO A 15 2.18 -15.27 -14.06
N PRO A 16 3.17 -14.38 -14.30
CA PRO A 16 4.61 -14.56 -14.06
C PRO A 16 5.09 -14.11 -12.66
N ALA A 17 4.22 -14.09 -11.64
CA ALA A 17 4.61 -13.73 -10.28
C ALA A 17 5.84 -14.50 -9.80
N ASN A 18 6.78 -13.77 -9.21
CA ASN A 18 8.09 -14.29 -8.84
C ASN A 18 8.57 -13.81 -7.46
N GLY A 19 7.77 -13.02 -6.74
CA GLY A 19 8.12 -12.49 -5.43
C GLY A 19 6.95 -11.79 -4.74
N GLY A 20 7.15 -11.43 -3.48
CA GLY A 20 6.15 -10.70 -2.72
C GLY A 20 6.51 -10.58 -1.24
N ALA A 21 5.64 -9.91 -0.49
CA ALA A 21 5.76 -9.72 0.95
C ALA A 21 4.41 -9.61 1.62
N PHE A 22 4.40 -9.84 2.93
CA PHE A 22 3.28 -9.47 3.79
C PHE A 22 3.75 -8.88 5.11
N VAL A 23 2.91 -8.05 5.71
CA VAL A 23 3.05 -7.52 7.07
C VAL A 23 1.70 -7.69 7.78
N ALA A 24 1.72 -8.31 8.96
CA ALA A 24 0.60 -8.36 9.89
C ALA A 24 1.02 -7.64 11.18
N MET A 25 0.27 -6.63 11.60
CA MET A 25 0.66 -5.73 12.67
C MET A 25 -0.55 -5.34 13.53
N ASN A 26 -0.33 -5.10 14.81
CA ASN A 26 -1.30 -4.49 15.69
C ASN A 26 -1.46 -3.01 15.33
N PRO A 27 -2.66 -2.55 14.93
CA PRO A 27 -2.85 -1.16 14.53
C PRO A 27 -2.79 -0.18 15.71
N VAL A 28 -2.81 -0.63 16.96
CA VAL A 28 -2.88 0.25 18.15
C VAL A 28 -1.50 0.62 18.70
N ASN A 29 -0.57 -0.34 18.76
CA ASN A 29 0.77 -0.15 19.32
C ASN A 29 1.90 -0.34 18.29
N GLY A 30 1.64 -0.96 17.14
CA GLY A 30 2.66 -1.22 16.12
C GLY A 30 3.41 -2.55 16.29
N GLU A 31 3.00 -3.42 17.21
CA GLU A 31 3.58 -4.76 17.34
C GLU A 31 3.41 -5.55 16.03
N VAL A 32 4.52 -6.00 15.44
CA VAL A 32 4.50 -6.78 14.20
C VAL A 32 4.29 -8.26 14.54
N TYR A 33 3.06 -8.73 14.41
CA TYR A 33 2.71 -10.13 14.64
C TYR A 33 3.41 -11.08 13.66
N ALA A 34 3.52 -10.67 12.40
CA ALA A 34 4.23 -11.44 11.38
C ALA A 34 4.72 -10.55 10.23
N MET A 35 5.87 -10.91 9.68
CA MET A 35 6.44 -10.28 8.49
C MET A 35 7.03 -11.37 7.61
N GLY A 36 6.73 -11.33 6.31
CA GLY A 36 7.25 -12.30 5.35
C GLY A 36 7.74 -11.64 4.06
N SER A 37 8.74 -12.27 3.46
CA SER A 37 9.32 -11.91 2.15
C SER A 37 9.54 -13.22 1.37
N ASN A 38 9.16 -13.23 0.10
CA ASN A 38 9.42 -14.32 -0.82
C ASN A 38 10.01 -13.79 -2.14
N PRO A 39 10.92 -14.52 -2.78
CA PRO A 39 11.54 -15.76 -2.34
C PRO A 39 12.41 -15.59 -1.08
N SER A 40 12.50 -16.65 -0.28
CA SER A 40 13.24 -16.68 0.99
C SER A 40 14.44 -17.63 0.91
N PHE A 41 15.23 -17.70 1.98
CA PHE A 41 16.39 -18.58 2.09
C PHE A 41 16.51 -19.13 3.52
N ASN A 42 17.27 -20.20 3.69
CA ASN A 42 17.55 -20.75 5.02
C ASN A 42 18.66 -19.92 5.69
N PRO A 43 18.40 -19.19 6.80
CA PRO A 43 19.42 -18.35 7.42
C PRO A 43 20.61 -19.15 7.98
N ASN A 44 20.46 -20.46 8.21
CA ASN A 44 21.53 -21.31 8.72
C ASN A 44 22.76 -21.37 7.80
N ILE A 45 22.63 -21.03 6.52
CA ILE A 45 23.76 -20.97 5.57
C ILE A 45 24.80 -19.91 5.97
N PHE A 46 24.42 -18.90 6.76
CA PHE A 46 25.30 -17.85 7.26
C PHE A 46 25.95 -18.18 8.62
N THR A 47 25.63 -19.34 9.23
CA THR A 47 26.25 -19.77 10.49
C THR A 47 27.69 -20.27 10.31
N LYS A 48 28.11 -20.47 9.06
CA LYS A 48 29.46 -20.87 8.63
C LYS A 48 29.85 -20.02 7.43
N PRO A 49 31.15 -19.99 7.04
CA PRO A 49 31.55 -19.37 5.78
C PRO A 49 30.73 -19.95 4.61
N ILE A 50 29.97 -19.08 3.93
CA ILE A 50 29.12 -19.45 2.79
C ILE A 50 29.97 -19.60 1.52
N PRO A 51 29.74 -20.63 0.68
CA PRO A 51 30.36 -20.72 -0.63
C PRO A 51 29.96 -19.54 -1.52
N GLU A 52 30.92 -18.97 -2.25
CA GLU A 52 30.69 -17.81 -3.14
C GLU A 52 29.54 -18.06 -4.13
N ALA A 53 29.47 -19.25 -4.72
CA ALA A 53 28.41 -19.60 -5.67
C ALA A 53 27.01 -19.57 -5.04
N GLU A 54 26.89 -19.95 -3.76
CA GLU A 54 25.62 -19.93 -3.03
C GLU A 54 25.22 -18.49 -2.67
N TYR A 55 26.18 -17.67 -2.21
CA TYR A 55 25.95 -16.25 -1.99
C TYR A 55 25.52 -15.51 -3.27
N GLN A 56 26.22 -15.78 -4.38
CA GLN A 56 25.88 -15.19 -5.69
C GLN A 56 24.49 -15.63 -6.17
N ALA A 57 24.08 -16.87 -5.90
CA ALA A 57 22.74 -17.33 -6.21
C ALA A 57 21.66 -16.57 -5.44
N LEU A 58 21.91 -16.15 -4.20
CA LEU A 58 20.97 -15.35 -3.39
C LEU A 58 20.91 -13.87 -3.82
N ASN A 59 21.91 -13.39 -4.55
CA ASN A 59 21.97 -12.03 -5.07
C ASN A 59 21.75 -11.95 -6.59
N ASN A 60 21.14 -12.98 -7.17
CA ASN A 60 20.96 -13.11 -8.62
C ASN A 60 19.54 -12.68 -9.07
N PRO A 61 19.39 -11.99 -10.22
CA PRO A 61 18.07 -11.75 -10.81
C PRO A 61 17.27 -13.03 -11.08
N ALA A 62 17.92 -14.14 -11.45
CA ALA A 62 17.26 -15.39 -11.79
C ALA A 62 16.56 -16.06 -10.59
N SER A 63 17.01 -15.78 -9.37
CA SER A 63 16.37 -16.21 -8.12
C SER A 63 15.47 -15.14 -7.52
N ASN A 64 15.30 -14.02 -8.23
CA ASN A 64 14.60 -12.82 -7.75
C ASN A 64 15.13 -12.33 -6.39
N PHE A 65 16.45 -12.25 -6.23
CA PHE A 65 17.12 -11.62 -5.08
C PHE A 65 16.57 -11.99 -3.68
N PRO A 66 16.69 -13.25 -3.22
CA PRO A 66 16.18 -13.68 -1.91
C PRO A 66 16.71 -12.92 -0.68
N LEU A 67 17.84 -12.20 -0.80
CA LEU A 67 18.39 -11.38 0.30
C LEU A 67 17.57 -10.11 0.59
N ILE A 68 16.68 -9.70 -0.32
CA ILE A 68 15.86 -8.50 -0.14
C ILE A 68 14.68 -8.82 0.78
N ASN A 69 14.60 -8.09 1.91
CA ASN A 69 13.39 -8.06 2.70
C ASN A 69 12.36 -7.13 2.06
N ARG A 70 11.52 -7.68 1.18
CA ARG A 70 10.51 -6.95 0.41
C ARG A 70 9.51 -6.19 1.27
N ALA A 71 9.28 -6.61 2.53
CA ALA A 71 8.36 -5.93 3.43
C ALA A 71 8.83 -4.52 3.85
N ILE A 72 10.15 -4.28 3.86
CA ILE A 72 10.76 -3.01 4.32
C ILE A 72 11.77 -2.40 3.34
N GLN A 73 12.25 -3.16 2.36
CA GLN A 73 13.32 -2.76 1.43
C GLN A 73 12.85 -2.63 -0.02
N SER A 74 11.72 -3.24 -0.37
CA SER A 74 11.08 -3.02 -1.67
C SER A 74 9.99 -1.97 -1.50
N ALA A 75 9.95 -1.03 -2.43
CA ALA A 75 8.91 -0.02 -2.52
C ALA A 75 8.37 0.02 -3.96
N GLY A 76 7.07 0.19 -4.10
CA GLY A 76 6.36 0.22 -5.38
C GLY A 76 5.23 1.25 -5.36
N PRO A 77 4.71 1.69 -6.52
CA PRO A 77 3.36 2.22 -6.59
C PRO A 77 2.39 1.22 -5.98
N THR A 78 1.40 1.73 -5.26
CA THR A 78 0.46 0.91 -4.47
C THR A 78 -0.88 0.76 -5.16
N GLY A 79 -1.08 1.47 -6.27
CA GLY A 79 -2.35 1.63 -6.93
C GLY A 79 -3.43 2.10 -5.96
N SER A 80 -4.65 1.62 -6.19
CA SER A 80 -5.86 2.03 -5.49
C SER A 80 -5.87 1.88 -3.96
N THR A 81 -4.89 1.22 -3.34
CA THR A 81 -4.73 1.24 -1.88
C THR A 81 -4.37 2.63 -1.33
N PHE A 82 -3.95 3.57 -2.20
CA PHE A 82 -3.67 4.97 -1.83
C PHE A 82 -4.93 5.84 -1.69
N LYS A 83 -6.05 5.43 -2.30
CA LYS A 83 -7.30 6.22 -2.37
C LYS A 83 -7.82 6.72 -1.02
N PRO A 84 -7.76 5.96 0.10
CA PRO A 84 -8.15 6.49 1.42
C PRO A 84 -7.34 7.70 1.89
N ILE A 85 -6.05 7.78 1.52
CA ILE A 85 -5.19 8.94 1.81
C ILE A 85 -5.67 10.14 0.98
N THR A 86 -5.97 9.93 -0.30
CA THR A 86 -6.57 10.96 -1.17
C THR A 86 -7.91 11.45 -0.65
N ALA A 87 -8.78 10.54 -0.21
CA ALA A 87 -10.07 10.87 0.39
C ALA A 87 -9.91 11.72 1.65
N THR A 88 -8.97 11.36 2.53
CA THR A 88 -8.63 12.17 3.71
C THR A 88 -8.21 13.57 3.28
N ALA A 89 -7.30 13.67 2.30
CA ALA A 89 -6.82 14.97 1.83
C ALA A 89 -7.94 15.83 1.22
N ALA A 90 -8.86 15.22 0.49
CA ALA A 90 -9.95 15.91 -0.16
C ALA A 90 -10.96 16.50 0.86
N LEU A 91 -11.36 15.69 1.84
CA LEU A 91 -12.29 16.11 2.89
C LEU A 91 -11.66 17.18 3.80
N GLU A 92 -10.45 16.95 4.28
CA GLU A 92 -9.77 17.85 5.23
C GLU A 92 -9.36 19.20 4.62
N SER A 93 -9.17 19.26 3.30
CA SER A 93 -8.92 20.54 2.60
C SER A 93 -10.19 21.24 2.15
N GLY A 94 -11.35 20.61 2.29
CA GLY A 94 -12.64 21.16 1.86
C GLY A 94 -12.78 21.27 0.33
N VAL A 95 -11.98 20.53 -0.45
CA VAL A 95 -12.21 20.41 -1.92
C VAL A 95 -13.35 19.44 -2.24
N TRP A 96 -13.76 18.64 -1.25
CA TRP A 96 -14.84 17.67 -1.35
C TRP A 96 -15.64 17.66 -0.04
N SER A 97 -16.94 17.43 -0.13
CA SER A 97 -17.83 17.25 1.03
C SER A 97 -18.49 15.86 1.05
N THR A 98 -18.90 15.39 2.22
CA THR A 98 -19.47 14.05 2.39
C THR A 98 -20.84 13.87 1.71
N ASP A 99 -21.52 14.96 1.37
CA ASP A 99 -22.80 14.99 0.66
C ASP A 99 -22.65 15.22 -0.86
N GLU A 100 -21.43 15.47 -1.35
CA GLU A 100 -21.16 15.62 -2.78
C GLU A 100 -21.16 14.26 -3.50
N THR A 101 -21.56 14.31 -4.77
CA THR A 101 -21.53 13.17 -5.70
C THR A 101 -20.81 13.54 -6.97
N TYR A 102 -20.20 12.57 -7.64
CA TYR A 102 -19.56 12.73 -8.93
C TYR A 102 -20.16 11.73 -9.93
N ASP A 103 -20.49 12.20 -11.13
CA ASP A 103 -20.99 11.36 -12.21
C ASP A 103 -19.83 10.80 -13.04
N ASP A 104 -19.47 9.54 -12.79
CA ASP A 104 -18.48 8.83 -13.58
C ASP A 104 -19.06 8.38 -14.93
N THR A 105 -18.57 9.04 -15.99
CA THR A 105 -18.91 8.74 -17.39
C THR A 105 -17.93 7.77 -18.06
N GLY A 106 -17.04 7.16 -17.29
CA GLY A 106 -16.01 6.20 -17.75
C GLY A 106 -14.69 6.85 -18.19
N GLN A 107 -14.58 8.18 -18.11
CA GLN A 107 -13.33 8.88 -18.40
C GLN A 107 -13.17 10.20 -17.64
N PHE A 108 -11.92 10.54 -17.33
CA PHE A 108 -11.48 11.83 -16.83
C PHE A 108 -10.51 12.48 -17.83
N CYS A 109 -10.83 13.66 -18.36
CA CYS A 109 -9.99 14.34 -19.34
C CYS A 109 -9.33 15.59 -18.75
N GLU A 110 -8.00 15.62 -18.74
CA GLU A 110 -7.17 16.72 -18.18
C GLU A 110 -7.05 17.94 -19.12
N GLY A 111 -7.78 17.93 -20.24
CA GLY A 111 -7.62 18.89 -21.34
C GLY A 111 -6.54 18.45 -22.34
N GLY A 112 -6.49 19.10 -23.51
CA GLY A 112 -5.51 18.78 -24.56
C GLY A 112 -5.68 17.40 -25.23
N GLY A 113 -6.83 16.75 -25.04
CA GLY A 113 -7.14 15.42 -25.60
C GLY A 113 -6.62 14.24 -24.78
N LEU A 114 -6.03 14.47 -23.60
CA LEU A 114 -5.56 13.42 -22.70
C LEU A 114 -6.70 13.00 -21.76
N CYS A 115 -7.24 11.80 -21.99
CA CYS A 115 -8.26 11.20 -21.16
C CYS A 115 -7.73 9.92 -20.50
N ARG A 116 -8.15 9.72 -19.25
CA ARG A 116 -7.88 8.54 -18.44
C ARG A 116 -9.19 7.81 -18.19
N HIS A 117 -9.11 6.51 -18.02
CA HIS A 117 -10.28 5.66 -17.86
C HIS A 117 -10.21 4.89 -16.55
N ASN A 118 -11.36 4.40 -16.09
CA ASN A 118 -11.40 3.34 -15.10
C ASN A 118 -10.68 2.09 -15.61
N ALA A 119 -10.20 1.26 -14.69
CA ALA A 119 -9.91 -0.13 -15.00
C ALA A 119 -11.10 -0.79 -15.73
N GLY A 120 -10.84 -1.43 -16.87
CA GLY A 120 -11.87 -2.02 -17.75
C GLY A 120 -12.66 -1.02 -18.61
N GLY A 121 -12.48 0.30 -18.42
CA GLY A 121 -13.09 1.34 -19.26
C GLY A 121 -14.59 1.55 -19.06
N GLY A 122 -15.20 0.91 -18.06
CA GLY A 122 -16.62 1.07 -17.73
C GLY A 122 -16.94 2.36 -16.98
N ALA A 123 -18.21 2.77 -17.03
CA ALA A 123 -18.77 3.87 -16.26
C ALA A 123 -19.54 3.33 -15.05
N ASN A 124 -19.34 3.92 -13.88
CA ASN A 124 -20.02 3.57 -12.63
C ASN A 124 -21.18 4.53 -12.28
N GLY A 125 -21.39 5.58 -13.08
CA GLY A 125 -22.45 6.56 -12.90
C GLY A 125 -22.25 7.45 -11.68
N VAL A 126 -23.35 7.89 -11.07
CA VAL A 126 -23.30 8.80 -9.92
C VAL A 126 -22.83 8.07 -8.67
N LEU A 127 -21.69 8.50 -8.13
CA LEU A 127 -21.06 7.94 -6.94
C LEU A 127 -20.89 9.01 -5.85
N ASP A 128 -21.16 8.63 -4.61
CA ASP A 128 -20.62 9.31 -3.43
C ASP A 128 -19.22 8.74 -3.07
N LEU A 129 -18.56 9.33 -2.08
CA LEU A 129 -17.22 8.89 -1.67
C LEU A 129 -17.19 7.44 -1.17
N VAL A 130 -18.22 6.99 -0.46
CA VAL A 130 -18.32 5.61 0.05
C VAL A 130 -18.32 4.62 -1.12
N ASN A 131 -19.17 4.87 -2.12
CA ASN A 131 -19.28 4.02 -3.29
C ASN A 131 -18.05 4.11 -4.19
N ALA A 132 -17.44 5.30 -4.35
CA ALA A 132 -16.19 5.46 -5.07
C ALA A 132 -15.05 4.61 -4.46
N ILE A 133 -14.98 4.51 -3.12
CA ILE A 133 -14.04 3.60 -2.44
C ILE A 133 -14.47 2.14 -2.63
N ARG A 134 -15.77 1.82 -2.49
CA ARG A 134 -16.36 0.47 -2.62
C ARG A 134 -15.98 -0.19 -3.94
N VAL A 135 -16.23 0.50 -5.06
CA VAL A 135 -15.94 -0.01 -6.42
C VAL A 135 -14.55 0.39 -6.91
N SER A 136 -13.80 1.14 -6.10
CA SER A 136 -12.45 1.61 -6.45
C SER A 136 -12.43 2.41 -7.75
N ASP A 137 -13.36 3.35 -7.92
CA ASP A 137 -13.51 4.16 -9.13
C ASP A 137 -12.27 5.03 -9.37
N ASP A 138 -11.65 4.98 -10.55
CA ASP A 138 -10.45 5.78 -10.82
C ASP A 138 -10.80 7.20 -11.24
N VAL A 139 -11.85 7.38 -12.04
CA VAL A 139 -12.29 8.69 -12.56
C VAL A 139 -12.65 9.65 -11.43
N PHE A 140 -13.36 9.19 -10.41
CA PHE A 140 -13.67 9.93 -9.19
C PHE A 140 -12.40 10.42 -8.50
N PHE A 141 -11.40 9.55 -8.35
CA PHE A 141 -10.15 9.91 -7.68
C PHE A 141 -9.20 10.71 -8.57
N TYR A 142 -9.31 10.60 -9.89
CA TYR A 142 -8.66 11.53 -10.82
C TYR A 142 -9.25 12.93 -10.67
N ASN A 143 -10.57 13.07 -10.54
CA ASN A 143 -11.22 14.33 -10.23
C ASN A 143 -10.72 14.91 -8.90
N LEU A 144 -10.67 14.12 -7.82
CA LEU A 144 -10.11 14.58 -6.55
C LEU A 144 -8.64 15.02 -6.68
N GLY A 145 -7.83 14.25 -7.43
CA GLY A 145 -6.44 14.61 -7.71
C GLY A 145 -6.31 15.94 -8.46
N ALA A 146 -7.19 16.21 -9.41
CA ALA A 146 -7.24 17.49 -10.12
C ALA A 146 -7.65 18.66 -9.21
N LEU A 147 -8.70 18.49 -8.41
CA LEU A 147 -9.18 19.50 -7.46
C LEU A 147 -8.11 19.84 -6.40
N LEU A 148 -7.44 18.82 -5.85
CA LEU A 148 -6.35 19.00 -4.89
C LEU A 148 -5.16 19.75 -5.50
N ASN A 149 -4.88 19.53 -6.78
CA ASN A 149 -3.80 20.24 -7.48
C ASN A 149 -4.16 21.70 -7.75
N SER A 150 -5.41 21.99 -8.14
CA SER A 150 -5.84 23.34 -8.53
C SER A 150 -5.74 24.33 -7.38
N GLN A 151 -5.97 23.90 -6.14
CA GLN A 151 -5.83 24.75 -4.96
C GLN A 151 -4.37 25.02 -4.57
N ALA A 152 -3.45 24.09 -4.84
CA ALA A 152 -2.06 24.17 -4.36
C ALA A 152 -1.05 23.51 -5.32
N PRO A 153 -0.81 24.10 -6.51
CA PRO A 153 0.01 23.48 -7.57
C PRO A 153 1.51 23.40 -7.23
N LYS A 154 1.96 24.02 -6.13
CA LYS A 154 3.35 23.95 -5.62
C LYS A 154 3.56 22.88 -4.54
N GLY A 155 2.55 22.05 -4.31
CA GLY A 155 2.51 21.03 -3.27
C GLY A 155 1.32 21.34 -2.37
N GLY A 156 0.46 20.34 -2.16
CA GLY A 156 -0.85 20.57 -1.58
C GLY A 156 -1.22 19.56 -0.52
N ALA A 157 -2.53 19.51 -0.23
CA ALA A 157 -3.08 18.67 0.81
C ALA A 157 -2.79 17.17 0.58
N LEU A 158 -2.73 16.72 -0.68
CA LEU A 158 -2.44 15.31 -0.99
C LEU A 158 -1.07 14.86 -0.46
N GLN A 159 -0.01 15.60 -0.77
CA GLN A 159 1.33 15.29 -0.26
C GLN A 159 1.42 15.53 1.25
N HIS A 160 0.75 16.56 1.76
CA HIS A 160 0.72 16.84 3.19
C HIS A 160 0.16 15.66 3.99
N TRP A 161 -1.06 15.21 3.65
CA TRP A 161 -1.72 14.11 4.33
C TRP A 161 -1.03 12.77 4.11
N ALA A 162 -0.54 12.48 2.90
CA ALA A 162 0.28 11.28 2.66
C ALA A 162 1.52 11.25 3.54
N SER A 163 2.20 12.39 3.72
CA SER A 163 3.35 12.48 4.62
C SER A 163 2.97 12.31 6.08
N LEU A 164 1.83 12.86 6.51
CA LEU A 164 1.29 12.65 7.86
C LEU A 164 0.98 11.18 8.12
N TYR A 165 0.41 10.44 7.16
CA TYR A 165 0.22 8.98 7.25
C TYR A 165 1.53 8.17 7.24
N GLY A 166 2.67 8.78 6.90
CA GLY A 166 4.00 8.15 6.96
C GLY A 166 4.60 7.76 5.61
N ILE A 167 3.94 8.11 4.50
CA ILE A 167 4.47 7.85 3.16
C ILE A 167 5.71 8.69 2.90
N GLY A 168 6.73 8.08 2.28
CA GLY A 168 8.00 8.75 1.95
C GLY A 168 8.97 8.91 3.13
N ARG A 169 8.72 8.24 4.27
CA ARG A 169 9.57 8.27 5.48
C ARG A 169 9.80 6.87 6.04
N GLN A 170 10.94 6.65 6.69
CA GLN A 170 11.15 5.42 7.45
C GLN A 170 10.11 5.29 8.56
N THR A 171 9.62 4.08 8.80
CA THR A 171 8.62 3.79 9.83
C THR A 171 9.20 3.76 11.23
N GLY A 172 10.53 3.64 11.35
CA GLY A 172 11.23 3.54 12.63
C GLY A 172 11.21 2.14 13.25
N ILE A 173 10.88 1.11 12.45
CA ILE A 173 11.02 -0.30 12.85
C ILE A 173 12.41 -0.59 13.38
N ASP A 174 12.49 -1.47 14.36
CA ASP A 174 13.69 -2.00 15.00
C ASP A 174 14.49 -2.99 14.13
N LEU A 175 14.39 -2.85 12.81
CA LEU A 175 15.19 -3.55 11.81
C LEU A 175 16.08 -2.57 11.03
N GLY A 176 17.28 -3.03 10.69
CA GLY A 176 18.17 -2.27 9.81
C GLY A 176 17.67 -2.19 8.37
N ALA A 177 18.17 -1.18 7.64
CA ALA A 177 18.06 -1.07 6.19
C ALA A 177 16.63 -0.96 5.60
N ALA A 178 15.65 -0.51 6.38
CA ALA A 178 14.35 -0.11 5.85
C ALA A 178 14.48 1.12 4.93
N VAL A 179 13.86 1.11 3.75
CA VAL A 179 13.92 2.21 2.78
C VAL A 179 12.83 3.25 3.05
N ASN A 180 13.05 4.47 2.56
CA ASN A 180 12.11 5.58 2.77
C ASN A 180 10.90 5.53 1.83
N GLY A 181 10.98 4.78 0.73
CA GLY A 181 10.09 4.98 -0.40
C GLY A 181 10.22 6.39 -1.00
N THR A 182 9.20 6.82 -1.75
CA THR A 182 9.12 8.11 -2.41
C THR A 182 7.71 8.66 -2.28
N LEU A 183 7.58 9.88 -1.75
CA LEU A 183 6.37 10.69 -1.87
C LEU A 183 6.63 11.82 -2.86
N PRO A 184 6.10 11.74 -4.08
CA PRO A 184 6.36 12.74 -5.10
C PRO A 184 5.63 14.05 -4.80
N SER A 185 6.28 15.16 -5.11
CA SER A 185 5.79 16.52 -4.93
C SER A 185 6.43 17.44 -5.97
N PRO A 186 5.91 18.67 -6.16
CA PRO A 186 6.54 19.64 -7.06
C PRO A 186 8.00 19.94 -6.70
N GLN A 187 8.30 20.06 -5.40
CA GLN A 187 9.68 20.25 -4.93
C GLN A 187 10.54 19.02 -5.21
N TRP A 188 10.01 17.82 -4.97
CA TRP A 188 10.72 16.57 -5.30
C TRP A 188 11.02 16.46 -6.80
N ARG A 189 10.06 16.77 -7.67
CA ARG A 189 10.24 16.77 -9.14
C ARG A 189 11.30 17.79 -9.55
N ALA A 190 11.23 19.02 -9.03
CA ALA A 190 12.24 20.04 -9.32
C ALA A 190 13.65 19.58 -8.93
N ASN A 191 13.80 18.94 -7.77
CA ASN A 191 15.08 18.39 -7.32
C ASN A 191 15.58 17.26 -8.24
N ARG A 192 14.69 16.34 -8.66
CA ARG A 192 15.02 15.27 -9.61
C ARG A 192 15.46 15.82 -10.96
N ASN A 193 14.76 16.83 -11.49
CA ASN A 193 15.13 17.48 -12.75
C ASN A 193 16.47 18.21 -12.65
N ALA A 194 16.80 18.82 -11.50
CA ALA A 194 18.09 19.44 -11.29
C ALA A 194 19.24 18.40 -11.29
N LEU A 195 19.00 17.21 -10.73
CA LEU A 195 19.94 16.09 -10.77
C LEU A 195 20.13 15.55 -12.19
N GLU A 196 19.04 15.40 -12.95
CA GLU A 196 19.09 15.00 -14.37
C GLU A 196 19.95 15.99 -15.16
N ALA A 197 19.63 17.29 -15.10
CA ALA A 197 20.36 18.31 -15.83
C ALA A 197 21.85 18.39 -15.42
N ALA A 198 22.17 18.18 -14.14
CA ALA A 198 23.56 18.12 -13.69
C ALA A 198 24.30 16.90 -14.25
N CYS A 199 23.62 15.75 -14.34
CA CYS A 199 24.18 14.53 -14.89
C CYS A 199 24.41 14.62 -16.41
N GLU A 200 23.43 15.12 -17.16
CA GLU A 200 23.53 15.38 -18.62
C GLU A 200 24.74 16.26 -18.94
N ARG A 201 24.91 17.38 -18.22
CA ARG A 201 26.08 18.27 -18.37
C ARG A 201 27.39 17.56 -18.07
N LYS A 202 27.45 16.76 -17.00
CA LYS A 202 28.68 16.07 -16.58
C LYS A 202 29.07 14.96 -17.56
N ARG A 203 28.11 14.21 -18.08
CA ARG A 203 28.33 13.02 -18.90
C ARG A 203 28.23 13.27 -20.40
N HIS A 204 27.79 14.46 -20.82
CA HIS A 204 27.55 14.82 -22.22
C HIS A 204 26.60 13.84 -22.92
N VAL A 205 25.52 13.46 -22.23
CA VAL A 205 24.46 12.58 -22.73
C VAL A 205 23.12 13.32 -22.75
N PRO A 206 22.18 12.98 -23.66
CA PRO A 206 20.88 13.65 -23.76
C PRO A 206 19.92 13.34 -22.61
N SER A 207 20.16 12.26 -21.87
CA SER A 207 19.45 11.92 -20.64
C SER A 207 20.28 10.92 -19.83
N CYS A 208 20.22 11.04 -18.51
CA CYS A 208 20.75 10.07 -17.55
C CYS A 208 19.68 9.11 -17.01
N GLY A 209 18.41 9.30 -17.35
CA GLY A 209 17.30 8.48 -16.86
C GLY A 209 16.94 8.72 -15.39
N ILE A 210 17.32 9.88 -14.82
CA ILE A 210 16.94 10.27 -13.46
C ILE A 210 15.55 10.92 -13.47
N ALA A 211 15.27 11.76 -14.46
CA ALA A 211 13.99 12.42 -14.62
C ALA A 211 13.73 12.77 -16.08
N ASP A 212 12.49 13.15 -16.40
CA ASP A 212 12.07 13.60 -17.72
C ASP A 212 12.22 15.12 -17.93
N GLY A 213 12.70 15.85 -16.92
CA GLY A 213 13.00 17.28 -16.99
C GLY A 213 11.79 18.22 -16.96
N ARG A 214 10.56 17.70 -17.07
CA ARG A 214 9.34 18.51 -17.07
C ARG A 214 8.95 18.97 -15.66
N PRO A 215 8.37 20.17 -15.49
CA PRO A 215 7.84 20.59 -14.19
C PRO A 215 6.66 19.70 -13.79
N TRP A 216 6.33 19.73 -12.49
CA TRP A 216 5.13 19.08 -11.98
C TRP A 216 3.88 19.60 -12.68
N SER A 217 2.99 18.68 -13.04
CA SER A 217 1.72 18.98 -13.70
C SER A 217 0.54 18.46 -12.89
N GLN A 218 -0.66 18.87 -13.29
CA GLN A 218 -1.90 18.29 -12.76
C GLN A 218 -1.92 16.76 -12.92
N GLY A 219 -1.46 16.25 -14.06
CA GLY A 219 -1.40 14.81 -14.33
C GLY A 219 -0.51 14.03 -13.35
N ASP A 220 0.54 14.65 -12.80
CA ASP A 220 1.32 14.03 -11.72
C ASP A 220 0.48 13.87 -10.44
N ASN A 221 -0.32 14.88 -10.10
CA ASN A 221 -1.17 14.83 -8.92
C ASN A 221 -2.36 13.87 -9.10
N VAL A 222 -2.91 13.80 -10.32
CA VAL A 222 -3.93 12.83 -10.73
C VAL A 222 -3.41 11.39 -10.63
N ASN A 223 -2.18 11.13 -11.08
CA ASN A 223 -1.53 9.82 -10.90
C ASN A 223 -1.32 9.49 -9.41
N LEU A 224 -0.80 10.44 -8.63
CA LEU A 224 -0.59 10.24 -7.20
C LEU A 224 -1.90 9.94 -6.45
N ALA A 225 -3.00 10.58 -6.83
CA ALA A 225 -4.31 10.41 -6.21
C ALA A 225 -4.83 8.96 -6.23
N VAL A 226 -4.35 8.16 -7.19
CA VAL A 226 -4.65 6.72 -7.30
C VAL A 226 -3.46 5.83 -6.98
N GLY A 227 -2.39 6.36 -6.38
CA GLY A 227 -1.22 5.59 -5.97
C GLY A 227 -0.32 5.11 -7.11
N GLN A 228 -0.34 5.81 -8.25
CA GLN A 228 0.49 5.56 -9.43
C GLN A 228 1.51 6.71 -9.64
N GLY A 229 2.30 6.61 -10.70
CA GLY A 229 3.37 7.57 -11.00
C GLY A 229 4.62 7.31 -10.17
N ASP A 230 5.26 8.37 -9.67
CA ASP A 230 6.55 8.25 -8.97
C ASP A 230 6.45 7.88 -7.49
N VAL A 231 5.25 7.60 -6.97
CA VAL A 231 5.07 7.16 -5.59
C VAL A 231 5.64 5.76 -5.40
N GLN A 232 6.39 5.57 -4.32
CA GLN A 232 7.00 4.30 -3.97
C GLN A 232 6.76 4.08 -2.48
N VAL A 233 6.04 3.01 -2.12
CA VAL A 233 5.66 2.72 -0.73
C VAL A 233 6.02 1.27 -0.42
N THR A 234 6.61 1.05 0.76
CA THR A 234 6.86 -0.30 1.28
C THR A 234 5.57 -0.90 1.90
N PRO A 235 5.43 -2.23 1.96
CA PRO A 235 4.32 -2.87 2.70
C PRO A 235 4.18 -2.38 4.13
N LEU A 236 5.30 -2.19 4.83
CA LEU A 236 5.29 -1.69 6.21
C LEU A 236 4.81 -0.24 6.31
N GLN A 237 5.19 0.64 5.38
CA GLN A 237 4.65 2.01 5.34
C GLN A 237 3.14 2.03 5.13
N LEU A 238 2.63 1.17 4.24
CA LEU A 238 1.19 1.06 4.01
C LEU A 238 0.46 0.52 5.24
N ALA A 239 1.06 -0.43 5.97
CA ALA A 239 0.51 -0.96 7.21
C ALA A 239 0.41 0.12 8.30
N VAL A 240 1.43 0.99 8.41
CA VAL A 240 1.41 2.15 9.32
C VAL A 240 0.31 3.14 8.94
N ALA A 241 0.17 3.45 7.64
CA ALA A 241 -0.87 4.36 7.17
C ALA A 241 -2.28 3.82 7.48
N TYR A 242 -2.54 2.55 7.19
CA TYR A 242 -3.84 1.92 7.47
C TYR A 242 -4.09 1.68 8.96
N SER A 243 -3.04 1.56 9.78
CA SER A 243 -3.19 1.56 11.24
C SER A 243 -3.77 2.87 11.73
N ALA A 244 -3.27 4.01 11.23
CA ALA A 244 -3.80 5.32 11.57
C ALA A 244 -5.27 5.49 11.13
N ILE A 245 -5.68 4.90 10.01
CA ILE A 245 -7.10 4.88 9.60
C ILE A 245 -7.92 4.00 10.57
N ALA A 246 -7.41 2.83 10.93
CA ALA A 246 -8.10 1.86 11.78
C ALA A 246 -8.27 2.32 13.24
N ASN A 247 -7.38 3.18 13.73
CA ASN A 247 -7.28 3.56 15.15
C ASN A 247 -7.60 5.04 15.44
N TYR A 248 -8.19 5.76 14.48
CA TYR A 248 -8.51 7.19 14.56
C TYR A 248 -7.27 8.11 14.74
N GLY A 249 -6.25 7.89 13.92
CA GLY A 249 -5.17 8.84 13.67
C GLY A 249 -3.89 8.63 14.47
N LYS A 250 -3.74 7.55 15.24
CA LYS A 250 -2.46 7.23 15.89
C LYS A 250 -1.52 6.60 14.88
N VAL A 251 -0.45 7.31 14.52
CA VAL A 251 0.59 6.78 13.65
C VAL A 251 1.60 6.00 14.49
N VAL A 252 1.38 4.70 14.60
CA VAL A 252 2.19 3.78 15.41
C VAL A 252 3.64 3.70 14.91
N ARG A 253 4.55 3.30 15.80
CA ARG A 253 5.94 2.96 15.45
C ARG A 253 6.05 1.43 15.44
N PRO A 254 6.24 0.79 14.28
CA PRO A 254 6.33 -0.67 14.22
C PRO A 254 7.49 -1.21 15.04
N HIS A 255 7.33 -2.38 15.66
CA HIS A 255 8.41 -3.07 16.36
C HIS A 255 8.22 -4.59 16.33
N LEU A 256 9.32 -5.34 16.22
CA LEU A 256 9.36 -6.80 16.33
C LEU A 256 9.78 -7.26 17.72
N GLY A 257 10.65 -6.51 18.39
CA GLY A 257 11.00 -6.78 19.78
C GLY A 257 9.79 -6.57 20.70
N LEU A 258 9.59 -7.50 21.63
CA LEU A 258 8.54 -7.42 22.66
C LEU A 258 9.13 -6.93 23.98
N ASP A 259 10.22 -7.55 24.40
CA ASP A 259 10.96 -7.22 25.61
C ASP A 259 12.41 -7.69 25.51
N VAL A 260 13.19 -7.29 26.50
CA VAL A 260 14.54 -7.78 26.80
C VAL A 260 14.44 -8.54 28.11
N GLU A 261 14.83 -9.80 28.11
CA GLU A 261 14.79 -10.68 29.27
C GLU A 261 16.21 -11.07 29.72
N ASP A 262 16.39 -11.27 31.02
CA ASP A 262 17.55 -11.95 31.58
C ASP A 262 17.49 -13.47 31.29
N PRO A 263 18.60 -14.21 31.44
CA PRO A 263 18.62 -15.66 31.19
C PRO A 263 17.64 -16.49 32.03
N ASP A 264 17.16 -15.95 33.15
CA ASP A 264 16.16 -16.58 34.02
C ASP A 264 14.71 -16.25 33.64
N GLY A 265 14.50 -15.48 32.56
CA GLY A 265 13.19 -15.02 32.09
C GLY A 265 12.69 -13.75 32.77
N THR A 266 13.51 -13.07 33.58
CA THR A 266 13.12 -11.79 34.18
C THR A 266 13.08 -10.70 33.11
N VAL A 267 11.92 -10.10 32.87
CA VAL A 267 11.77 -8.96 31.94
C VAL A 267 12.51 -7.74 32.48
N LEU A 268 13.58 -7.34 31.79
CA LEU A 268 14.40 -6.17 32.10
C LEU A 268 13.83 -4.89 31.50
N GLN A 269 13.30 -4.98 30.28
CA GLN A 269 12.77 -3.84 29.55
C GLN A 269 11.65 -4.30 28.62
N LYS A 270 10.50 -3.63 28.65
CA LYS A 270 9.48 -3.77 27.61
C LYS A 270 9.76 -2.87 26.42
N ILE A 271 9.54 -3.38 25.23
CA ILE A 271 9.63 -2.63 23.97
C ILE A 271 8.20 -2.27 23.56
N ASP A 272 7.75 -1.10 24.00
CA ASP A 272 6.43 -0.54 23.70
C ASP A 272 6.61 0.94 23.31
N PRO A 273 7.10 1.22 22.09
CA PRO A 273 7.38 2.58 21.68
C PRO A 273 6.06 3.39 21.57
N PRO A 274 6.05 4.65 22.05
CA PRO A 274 4.86 5.48 21.87
C PRO A 274 4.60 5.74 20.37
N PRO A 275 3.35 6.03 19.98
CA PRO A 275 3.03 6.44 18.62
C PRO A 275 3.92 7.60 18.16
N SER A 276 4.37 7.55 16.92
CA SER A 276 5.25 8.58 16.34
C SER A 276 4.58 9.95 16.24
N ARG A 277 3.25 9.97 16.09
CA ARG A 277 2.40 11.17 16.08
C ARG A 277 0.92 10.79 16.14
N GLN A 278 0.10 11.78 16.49
CA GLN A 278 -1.35 11.77 16.29
C GLN A 278 -1.67 12.70 15.11
N ILE A 279 -2.37 12.19 14.12
CA ILE A 279 -2.97 13.01 13.06
C ILE A 279 -4.39 13.38 13.49
N ALA A 280 -4.77 14.63 13.25
CA ALA A 280 -6.09 15.15 13.59
C ALA A 280 -6.96 15.15 12.33
N VAL A 281 -7.57 14.00 12.03
CA VAL A 281 -8.60 13.88 11.00
C VAL A 281 -9.96 13.94 11.69
N ASP A 282 -10.93 14.64 11.13
CA ASP A 282 -12.30 14.63 11.63
C ASP A 282 -12.79 13.17 11.72
N PRO A 283 -13.23 12.70 12.91
CA PRO A 283 -13.76 11.34 13.05
C PRO A 283 -14.88 11.01 12.07
N ALA A 284 -15.73 11.98 11.69
CA ALA A 284 -16.80 11.77 10.72
C ALA A 284 -16.24 11.46 9.32
N TYR A 285 -15.13 12.08 8.93
CA TYR A 285 -14.45 11.80 7.66
C TYR A 285 -13.80 10.41 7.67
N LEU A 286 -13.17 10.03 8.80
CA LEU A 286 -12.65 8.67 8.96
C LEU A 286 -13.76 7.62 8.91
N ASP A 287 -14.91 7.88 9.51
CA ASP A 287 -16.04 6.95 9.48
C ASP A 287 -16.57 6.75 8.05
N VAL A 288 -16.64 7.81 7.23
CA VAL A 288 -17.00 7.71 5.80
C VAL A 288 -15.97 6.90 5.01
N ILE A 289 -14.68 7.16 5.21
CA ILE A 289 -13.60 6.41 4.54
C ILE A 289 -13.64 4.93 4.95
N ARG A 290 -13.84 4.66 6.24
CA ARG A 290 -13.96 3.30 6.78
C ARG A 290 -15.22 2.59 6.26
N ALA A 291 -16.35 3.28 6.14
CA ALA A 291 -17.54 2.72 5.53
C ALA A 291 -17.28 2.28 4.08
N GLY A 292 -16.56 3.10 3.31
CA GLY A 292 -16.12 2.74 1.95
C GLY A 292 -15.20 1.50 1.93
N LEU A 293 -14.23 1.42 2.85
CA LEU A 293 -13.32 0.28 2.98
C LEU A 293 -14.03 -1.01 3.40
N HIS A 294 -15.00 -0.92 4.32
CA HIS A 294 -15.83 -2.06 4.69
C HIS A 294 -16.69 -2.52 3.52
N ALA A 295 -17.29 -1.57 2.80
CA ALA A 295 -18.09 -1.87 1.63
C ALA A 295 -17.26 -2.53 0.51
N ALA A 296 -16.03 -2.05 0.26
CA ALA A 296 -15.10 -2.65 -0.69
C ALA A 296 -14.71 -4.10 -0.32
N ALA A 297 -14.72 -4.44 0.96
CA ALA A 297 -14.38 -5.76 1.45
C ALA A 297 -15.57 -6.72 1.50
N GLN A 298 -16.75 -6.28 1.94
CA GLN A 298 -17.82 -7.21 2.32
C GLN A 298 -19.19 -6.91 1.72
N SER A 299 -19.39 -5.75 1.07
CA SER A 299 -20.66 -5.46 0.41
C SER A 299 -20.67 -5.98 -1.03
N ALA A 300 -21.84 -6.38 -1.52
CA ALA A 300 -22.00 -6.83 -2.90
C ALA A 300 -21.44 -5.80 -3.90
N GLY A 301 -20.67 -6.29 -4.87
CA GLY A 301 -19.97 -5.48 -5.87
C GLY A 301 -18.79 -4.68 -5.33
N GLY A 302 -18.36 -4.91 -4.08
CA GLY A 302 -17.12 -4.38 -3.54
C GLY A 302 -15.91 -5.11 -4.14
N THR A 303 -14.78 -4.43 -4.34
CA THR A 303 -13.66 -5.01 -5.11
C THR A 303 -12.99 -6.25 -4.51
N SER A 304 -13.28 -6.62 -3.26
CA SER A 304 -12.81 -7.85 -2.63
C SER A 304 -13.92 -8.66 -1.95
N ASP A 305 -15.18 -8.42 -2.33
CA ASP A 305 -16.34 -9.12 -1.78
C ASP A 305 -16.34 -10.63 -2.08
N ASP A 306 -15.87 -11.05 -3.24
CA ASP A 306 -15.64 -12.46 -3.57
C ASP A 306 -14.73 -13.15 -2.54
N VAL A 307 -13.77 -12.40 -1.99
CA VAL A 307 -12.79 -12.90 -1.03
C VAL A 307 -13.30 -12.73 0.40
N PHE A 308 -13.97 -11.64 0.77
CA PHE A 308 -14.27 -11.29 2.17
C PHE A 308 -15.76 -11.15 2.50
N GLY A 309 -16.66 -11.21 1.52
CA GLY A 309 -18.11 -11.05 1.71
C GLY A 309 -18.73 -12.06 2.68
N ASN A 310 -18.13 -13.24 2.82
CA ASN A 310 -18.54 -14.25 3.81
C ASN A 310 -17.59 -14.38 5.01
N PHE A 311 -16.60 -13.49 5.16
CA PHE A 311 -15.66 -13.56 6.27
C PHE A 311 -16.38 -13.15 7.57
N PRO A 312 -16.26 -13.91 8.68
CA PRO A 312 -17.08 -13.66 9.88
C PRO A 312 -16.78 -12.34 10.62
N GLU A 313 -15.56 -11.81 10.49
CA GLU A 313 -15.16 -10.56 11.13
C GLU A 313 -15.52 -9.34 10.28
N GLN A 314 -15.63 -8.17 10.91
CA GLN A 314 -15.85 -6.90 10.20
C GLN A 314 -14.54 -6.43 9.55
N VAL A 315 -14.34 -6.84 8.30
CA VAL A 315 -13.14 -6.51 7.52
C VAL A 315 -13.33 -5.18 6.81
N TYR A 316 -12.29 -4.35 6.88
CA TYR A 316 -12.16 -3.09 6.15
C TYR A 316 -10.97 -3.27 5.21
N GLY A 317 -11.17 -3.22 3.90
CA GLY A 317 -10.16 -3.66 2.94
C GLY A 317 -10.11 -2.83 1.67
N LYS A 318 -8.95 -2.85 1.02
CA LYS A 318 -8.73 -2.19 -0.26
C LYS A 318 -7.79 -2.99 -1.14
N THR A 319 -8.24 -3.29 -2.35
CA THR A 319 -7.38 -3.77 -3.44
C THR A 319 -6.60 -2.63 -4.08
N GLY A 320 -5.40 -2.95 -4.56
CA GLY A 320 -4.61 -2.11 -5.45
C GLY A 320 -4.01 -2.92 -6.57
N THR A 321 -3.92 -2.29 -7.74
CA THR A 321 -3.27 -2.84 -8.92
C THR A 321 -2.28 -1.77 -9.37
N ALA A 322 -0.99 -2.08 -9.32
CA ALA A 322 0.07 -1.15 -9.62
C ALA A 322 0.71 -1.51 -10.96
N GLN A 323 0.74 -0.55 -11.88
CA GLN A 323 1.09 -0.79 -13.28
C GLN A 323 2.58 -0.59 -13.48
N TYR A 324 3.20 -1.50 -14.22
CA TYR A 324 4.61 -1.42 -14.59
C TYR A 324 4.78 -1.66 -16.09
N ASP A 325 5.62 -0.87 -16.73
CA ASP A 325 5.92 -1.04 -18.15
C ASP A 325 6.54 -2.41 -18.42
N ASN A 326 5.99 -3.14 -19.40
CA ASN A 326 6.44 -4.46 -19.85
C ASN A 326 6.45 -5.55 -18.77
N GLN A 327 5.66 -5.39 -17.71
CA GLN A 327 5.47 -6.41 -16.67
C GLN A 327 3.98 -6.64 -16.45
N GLN A 328 3.65 -7.79 -15.86
CA GLN A 328 2.30 -7.97 -15.32
C GLN A 328 2.11 -7.03 -14.12
N ASP A 329 0.87 -6.58 -13.91
CA ASP A 329 0.54 -5.70 -12.80
C ASP A 329 0.91 -6.30 -11.44
N TYR A 330 1.26 -5.43 -10.51
CA TYR A 330 1.64 -5.79 -9.15
C TYR A 330 0.39 -5.76 -8.27
N SER A 331 0.14 -6.88 -7.59
CA SER A 331 -1.07 -7.10 -6.81
C SER A 331 -0.86 -6.62 -5.38
N TRP A 332 -1.68 -5.66 -4.96
CA TRP A 332 -1.70 -5.13 -3.59
C TRP A 332 -3.03 -5.41 -2.93
N TYR A 333 -2.96 -5.73 -1.64
CA TYR A 333 -4.14 -5.74 -0.78
C TYR A 333 -3.75 -5.27 0.62
N VAL A 334 -4.62 -4.48 1.22
CA VAL A 334 -4.52 -4.10 2.62
C VAL A 334 -5.88 -4.21 3.26
N CYS A 335 -5.93 -4.77 4.46
CA CYS A 335 -7.13 -4.80 5.26
C CYS A 335 -6.84 -4.67 6.75
N PHE A 336 -7.87 -4.36 7.53
CA PHE A 336 -7.81 -4.39 8.97
C PHE A 336 -9.13 -4.84 9.59
N VAL A 337 -9.04 -5.33 10.81
CA VAL A 337 -10.17 -5.45 11.74
C VAL A 337 -9.86 -4.53 12.94
N PRO A 338 -10.64 -3.45 13.13
CA PRO A 338 -10.27 -2.37 14.04
C PRO A 338 -10.50 -2.77 15.51
N PRO A 339 -9.83 -2.09 16.45
CA PRO A 339 -10.04 -2.31 17.89
C PRO A 339 -11.46 -2.01 18.37
N SER A 340 -12.24 -1.26 17.59
CA SER A 340 -13.67 -1.03 17.87
C SER A 340 -14.56 -2.24 17.57
N ALA A 341 -14.07 -3.23 16.82
CA ALA A 341 -14.84 -4.41 16.39
C ALA A 341 -14.36 -5.72 17.01
N THR A 342 -13.12 -5.78 17.54
CA THR A 342 -12.53 -7.02 18.07
C THR A 342 -11.55 -6.73 19.21
N SER A 343 -11.32 -7.74 20.06
CA SER A 343 -10.26 -7.72 21.08
C SER A 343 -8.88 -8.08 20.54
N LYS A 344 -8.80 -8.57 19.29
CA LYS A 344 -7.55 -8.95 18.61
C LYS A 344 -7.34 -8.11 17.34
N PRO A 345 -7.14 -6.79 17.45
CA PRO A 345 -7.06 -5.92 16.30
C PRO A 345 -5.81 -6.23 15.46
N ILE A 346 -5.96 -6.12 14.14
CA ILE A 346 -4.91 -6.47 13.19
C ILE A 346 -5.06 -5.64 11.91
N VAL A 347 -3.94 -5.19 11.36
CA VAL A 347 -3.80 -4.73 9.97
C VAL A 347 -2.93 -5.73 9.22
N VAL A 348 -3.31 -6.06 7.99
CA VAL A 348 -2.56 -6.95 7.10
C VAL A 348 -2.35 -6.24 5.77
N VAL A 349 -1.09 -6.18 5.31
CA VAL A 349 -0.72 -5.75 3.96
C VAL A 349 -0.09 -6.92 3.24
N VAL A 350 -0.50 -7.16 2.00
CA VAL A 350 0.09 -8.15 1.09
C VAL A 350 0.43 -7.48 -0.22
N TRP A 351 1.62 -7.80 -0.73
CA TRP A 351 2.11 -7.43 -2.05
C TRP A 351 2.61 -8.69 -2.76
N VAL A 352 2.10 -8.96 -3.96
CA VAL A 352 2.60 -9.98 -4.89
C VAL A 352 3.12 -9.30 -6.17
N GLU A 353 4.42 -9.41 -6.41
CA GLU A 353 5.09 -8.89 -7.61
C GLU A 353 4.54 -9.64 -8.83
N GLN A 354 4.12 -8.91 -9.87
CA GLN A 354 3.54 -9.47 -11.10
C GLN A 354 2.35 -10.43 -10.87
N GLY A 355 1.65 -10.30 -9.74
CA GLY A 355 0.49 -11.13 -9.37
C GLY A 355 -0.83 -10.71 -10.02
N GLY A 356 -0.84 -9.68 -10.87
CA GLY A 356 -2.04 -9.12 -11.48
C GLY A 356 -2.89 -8.32 -10.48
N PHE A 357 -4.17 -8.62 -10.40
CA PHE A 357 -5.13 -7.84 -9.61
C PHE A 357 -5.08 -8.14 -8.11
N GLY A 358 -5.34 -7.12 -7.30
CA GLY A 358 -5.38 -7.21 -5.83
C GLY A 358 -6.30 -8.31 -5.28
N ALA A 359 -7.49 -8.48 -5.88
CA ALA A 359 -8.48 -9.49 -5.49
C ALA A 359 -8.06 -10.94 -5.80
N VAL A 360 -7.18 -11.12 -6.79
CA VAL A 360 -6.81 -12.44 -7.32
C VAL A 360 -5.61 -13.03 -6.56
N ALA A 361 -4.58 -12.22 -6.30
CA ALA A 361 -3.33 -12.71 -5.70
C ALA A 361 -3.10 -12.24 -4.25
N ALA A 362 -3.31 -10.96 -3.93
CA ALA A 362 -2.97 -10.43 -2.61
C ALA A 362 -4.08 -10.62 -1.55
N ALA A 363 -5.35 -10.39 -1.90
CA ALA A 363 -6.48 -10.54 -0.99
C ALA A 363 -6.65 -11.96 -0.40
N PRO A 364 -6.47 -13.05 -1.19
CA PRO A 364 -6.59 -14.41 -0.65
C PRO A 364 -5.53 -14.73 0.42
N VAL A 365 -4.30 -14.21 0.24
CA VAL A 365 -3.23 -14.35 1.24
C VAL A 365 -3.61 -13.65 2.54
N ALA A 366 -4.17 -12.43 2.44
CA ALA A 366 -4.66 -11.72 3.62
C ALA A 366 -5.80 -12.47 4.32
N ARG A 367 -6.72 -13.09 3.56
CA ARG A 367 -7.80 -13.92 4.12
C ARG A 367 -7.26 -15.10 4.91
N GLU A 368 -6.23 -15.78 4.42
CA GLU A 368 -5.60 -16.88 5.13
C GLU A 368 -4.90 -16.42 6.42
N ILE A 369 -4.19 -15.29 6.38
CA ILE A 369 -3.59 -14.68 7.57
C ILE A 369 -4.66 -14.33 8.62
N LEU A 370 -5.75 -13.68 8.21
CA LEU A 370 -6.85 -13.36 9.13
C LEU A 370 -7.55 -14.62 9.65
N SER A 371 -7.69 -15.66 8.83
CA SER A 371 -8.29 -16.93 9.26
C SER A 371 -7.46 -17.59 10.34
N ASP A 372 -6.14 -17.63 10.18
CA ASP A 372 -5.23 -18.18 11.18
C ASP A 372 -5.26 -17.34 12.46
N TRP A 373 -5.26 -16.01 12.34
CA TRP A 373 -5.32 -15.08 13.47
C TRP A 373 -6.59 -15.21 14.33
N PHE A 374 -7.77 -15.29 13.68
CA PHE A 374 -9.05 -15.34 14.40
C PHE A 374 -9.51 -16.75 14.76
N PHE A 375 -9.18 -17.76 13.93
CA PHE A 375 -9.73 -19.10 14.05
C PHE A 375 -8.68 -20.19 14.31
N GLY A 376 -7.39 -19.83 14.40
CA GLY A 376 -6.29 -20.75 14.70
C GLY A 376 -6.00 -21.79 13.61
N LYS A 377 -6.49 -21.54 12.39
CA LYS A 377 -6.24 -22.38 11.22
C LYS A 377 -6.31 -21.53 9.94
N PRO A 378 -5.50 -21.84 8.91
CA PRO A 378 -5.65 -21.21 7.60
C PRO A 378 -7.06 -21.50 7.07
N GLY A 379 -7.69 -20.47 6.50
CA GLY A 379 -8.93 -20.61 5.75
C GLY A 379 -8.66 -21.24 4.37
N ALA A 380 -9.73 -21.52 3.62
CA ALA A 380 -9.54 -21.93 2.22
C ALA A 380 -9.02 -20.75 1.39
N TYR A 381 -7.97 -20.99 0.59
CA TYR A 381 -7.50 -20.05 -0.44
C TYR A 381 -8.68 -19.74 -1.38
N THR A 382 -9.21 -18.52 -1.28
CA THR A 382 -10.37 -18.07 -2.03
C THR A 382 -9.90 -16.95 -2.94
N ALA A 383 -9.57 -17.27 -4.20
CA ALA A 383 -9.27 -16.27 -5.21
C ALA A 383 -10.55 -15.48 -5.53
N GLY A 384 -10.47 -14.16 -5.53
CA GLY A 384 -11.54 -13.32 -6.05
C GLY A 384 -11.49 -13.25 -7.57
N THR A 385 -12.54 -12.73 -8.17
CA THR A 385 -12.54 -12.35 -9.58
C THR A 385 -12.32 -10.84 -9.71
N SER A 386 -11.56 -10.42 -10.73
CA SER A 386 -11.47 -9.01 -11.07
C SER A 386 -12.71 -8.64 -11.88
N HIS A 387 -13.78 -8.20 -11.22
CA HIS A 387 -14.97 -7.69 -11.89
C HIS A 387 -14.76 -6.36 -12.62
N THR A 388 -13.60 -5.71 -12.42
CA THR A 388 -13.19 -4.45 -13.05
C THR A 388 -12.43 -4.65 -14.38
N LEU A 389 -12.76 -5.70 -15.13
CA LEU A 389 -12.19 -5.99 -16.46
C LEU A 389 -13.12 -5.53 -17.58
#